data_AF-A0A820EVD8-F1
#
_entry.id   AF-A0A820EVD8-F1
#
_cell.length_a   1.000
_cell.length_b   1.000
_cell.length_c   1.000
_cell.angle_alpha   90.00
_cell.angle_beta   90.00
_cell.angle_gamma   90.00
#
_symmetry.space_group_name_H-M   'P 1'
#
loop_
_entity.id
_entity.type
_entity.pdbx_description
1 polymer ?
#
loop_
_entity_poly.entity_id
_entity_poly.type
_entity_poly.pdbx_seq_one_letter_code
_entity_poly.pdbx_strand_id
1 'polypeptide(L)' 'MSKAHEVTAWIDLNIIDKPWGQSLTKEFDDKKAKYLIESMPVPNTITWLVYLKSYLFKLKIEFSILL' A
#
# COMPACT_ATOMS: atom_id res chain seq x y z
N MET A 1 -1.17 -10.33 22.06
CA MET A 1 -1.50 -9.44 20.93
C MET A 1 -0.40 -9.59 19.88
N SER A 2 -0.69 -10.13 18.70
CA SER A 2 0.33 -10.23 17.64
C SER A 2 0.60 -8.85 17.07
N LYS A 3 1.83 -8.34 17.21
CA LYS A 3 2.26 -7.09 16.57
C LYS A 3 2.48 -7.39 15.08
N ALA A 4 1.93 -6.56 14.19
CA ALA A 4 2.31 -6.59 12.79
C ALA A 4 3.81 -6.36 12.69
N HIS A 5 4.50 -7.27 12.01
CA HIS A 5 5.97 -7.23 11.95
C HIS A 5 6.43 -6.38 10.78
N GLU A 6 5.67 -6.41 9.69
CA GLU A 6 5.96 -5.66 8.49
C GLU A 6 4.66 -5.35 7.72
N VAL A 7 4.55 -4.14 7.22
CA VAL A 7 3.45 -3.68 6.37
C VAL A 7 4.07 -3.02 5.16
N THR A 8 3.66 -3.43 3.96
CA THR A 8 4.10 -2.83 2.69
C THR A 8 2.89 -2.44 1.85
N ALA A 9 2.85 -1.20 1.37
CA ALA A 9 1.83 -0.74 0.43
C ALA A 9 2.29 -1.00 -1.01
N TRP A 10 1.41 -1.51 -1.86
CA TRP A 10 1.60 -1.55 -3.31
C TRP A 10 0.65 -0.53 -3.94
N ILE A 11 1.21 0.48 -4.59
CA ILE A 11 0.51 1.63 -5.14
C ILE A 11 0.49 1.47 -6.65
N ASP A 12 -0.70 1.57 -7.26
CA ASP A 12 -0.80 1.61 -8.72
C ASP A 12 -0.09 2.85 -9.29
N LEU A 13 0.67 2.68 -10.37
CA LEU A 13 1.41 3.77 -11.01
C LEU A 13 0.50 4.95 -11.42
N ASN A 14 -0.74 4.69 -11.80
CA ASN A 14 -1.70 5.73 -12.20
C ASN A 14 -2.09 6.68 -11.04
N ILE A 15 -1.82 6.29 -9.79
CA ILE A 15 -2.03 7.16 -8.62
C ILE A 15 -0.94 8.22 -8.55
N ILE A 16 0.31 7.88 -8.90
CA ILE A 16 1.46 8.78 -8.79
C ILE A 16 1.36 9.95 -9.76
N ASP A 17 0.74 9.71 -10.92
CA ASP A 17 0.48 10.75 -11.92
C ASP A 17 -0.59 11.77 -11.48
N LYS A 18 -1.29 11.52 -10.38
CA LYS A 18 -2.29 12.44 -9.83
C LYS A 18 -1.65 13.45 -8.88
N PRO A 19 -2.18 14.68 -8.77
CA PRO A 19 -1.65 15.71 -7.87
C PRO A 19 -1.52 15.27 -6.40
N TRP A 20 -2.42 14.39 -5.94
CA TRP A 20 -2.39 13.86 -4.58
C TRP A 20 -1.45 12.64 -4.42
N GLY A 21 -1.06 11.98 -5.50
CA GLY A 21 -0.16 10.82 -5.48
C GLY A 21 1.22 11.16 -4.92
N GLN A 22 1.76 12.32 -5.30
CA GLN A 22 3.04 12.81 -4.77
C GLN A 22 2.97 13.14 -3.28
N SER A 23 1.82 13.64 -2.81
CA SER A 23 1.60 13.91 -1.39
C SER A 23 1.51 12.62 -0.58
N LEU A 24 0.91 11.57 -1.15
CA LEU A 24 0.81 10.25 -0.55
C LEU A 24 2.19 9.60 -0.37
N THR A 25 3.03 9.57 -1.42
CA THR A 25 4.37 8.97 -1.31
C THR A 25 5.26 9.74 -0.33
N LYS A 26 5.14 11.06 -0.29
CA LYS A 26 5.83 11.89 0.71
C LYS A 26 5.42 11.53 2.13
N GLU A 27 4.12 11.35 2.39
CA GLU A 27 3.64 10.92 3.71
C GLU A 27 4.18 9.54 4.10
N PHE A 28 4.31 8.63 3.13
CA PHE A 28 4.89 7.31 3.36
C PHE A 28 6.39 7.39 3.68
N ASP A 29 7.14 8.22 2.97
CA ASP A 29 8.56 8.48 3.24
C ASP A 29 8.75 9.09 4.65
N ASP A 30 7.95 10.11 5.00
CA ASP A 30 8.00 10.78 6.31
C ASP A 30 7.73 9.80 7.46
N LYS A 31 6.82 8.83 7.24
CA LYS A 31 6.48 7.78 8.21
C LYS A 31 7.42 6.56 8.14
N LYS A 32 8.42 6.56 7.24
CA LYS A 32 9.30 5.41 6.96
C LYS A 32 8.49 4.13 6.65
N ALA A 33 7.34 4.28 6.00
CA ALA A 33 6.51 3.17 5.56
C ALA A 33 7.14 2.51 4.33
N LYS A 34 7.05 1.17 4.24
CA LYS A 34 7.50 0.45 3.04
C LYS A 34 6.41 0.53 1.97
N TYR A 35 6.79 0.86 0.75
CA TYR A 35 5.88 0.82 -0.38
C TYR A 35 6.59 0.45 -1.69
N LEU A 36 5.81 0.01 -2.67
CA LEU A 36 6.21 -0.26 -4.04
C LEU A 36 5.22 0.42 -4.99
N ILE A 37 5.71 0.88 -6.13
CA ILE A 37 4.90 1.50 -7.19
C ILE A 37 4.99 0.60 -8.42
N GLU A 38 3.88 0.00 -8.82
CA GLU A 38 3.81 -0.94 -9.95
C GLU A 38 2.46 -0.83 -10.67
N SER A 39 2.34 -1.40 -11.87
CA SER A 39 1.06 -1.47 -12.57
C SER A 39 0.16 -2.49 -11.89
N MET A 40 -1.04 -2.07 -11.47
CA MET A 40 -2.00 -2.96 -10.83
C MET A 40 -3.05 -3.49 -11.80
N PRO A 41 -3.59 -4.72 -11.58
CA PRO A 41 -4.69 -5.26 -12.37
C PRO A 41 -5.95 -4.39 -12.31
N VAL A 42 -6.16 -3.69 -11.19
CA VAL A 42 -7.25 -2.72 -11.00
C VAL A 42 -6.62 -1.33 -10.89
N PRO A 43 -6.95 -0.39 -11.79
CA PRO A 43 -6.36 0.93 -11.78
C PRO A 43 -6.78 1.71 -10.53
N ASN A 44 -5.97 2.69 -10.13
CA ASN A 44 -6.22 3.57 -8.99
C ASN A 44 -6.43 2.84 -7.66
N THR A 45 -5.76 1.71 -7.48
CA THR A 45 -5.87 0.86 -6.30
C THR A 45 -4.58 0.90 -5.47
N ILE A 46 -4.74 0.80 -4.14
CA ILE A 46 -3.65 0.59 -3.20
C ILE A 46 -3.92 -0.73 -2.48
N THR A 47 -2.95 -1.65 -2.55
CA THR A 47 -3.02 -2.94 -1.84
C THR A 47 -2.05 -2.94 -0.67
N TRP A 48 -2.46 -3.48 0.47
CA TRP A 48 -1.58 -3.60 1.63
C TRP A 48 -1.20 -5.06 1.86
N LEU A 49 0.10 -5.32 1.96
CA LEU A 49 0.66 -6.59 2.40
C LEU A 49 1.04 -6.48 3.87
N VAL A 50 0.37 -7.25 4.73
CA VAL A 50 0.63 -7.27 6.17
C VAL A 50 1.23 -8.62 6.55
N TYR A 51 2.45 -8.63 7.08
CA TYR A 51 3.08 -9.83 7.63
C TYR A 51 2.88 -9.90 9.15
N LEU A 52 2.11 -10.89 9.60
CA LEU A 52 1.85 -11.15 11.00
C LEU A 52 2.76 -12.29 11.48
N LYS A 53 3.69 -12.00 12.40
CA LYS A 53 4.72 -12.95 12.86
C LYS A 53 4.17 -14.21 13.55
N SER A 54 2.88 -14.25 13.88
CA SER A 54 2.27 -15.29 14.71
C SER A 54 1.44 -16.31 13.94
N TYR A 55 1.09 -16.02 12.68
CA TYR A 55 0.26 -16.89 11.87
C TYR A 55 0.66 -16.71 10.40
N LEU A 56 1.00 -17.79 9.70
CA LEU A 56 1.13 -17.82 8.24
C LEU A 56 -0.23 -17.51 7.61
N PHE A 57 -0.62 -16.25 7.61
CA PHE A 57 -1.87 -15.77 7.03
C PHE A 57 -1.54 -14.60 6.11
N LYS A 58 -1.75 -14.81 4.80
CA LYS A 58 -1.60 -13.75 3.80
C LYS A 58 -2.94 -13.03 3.69
N LEU A 59 -3.06 -11.89 4.36
CA LEU A 59 -4.23 -11.03 4.24
C LEU A 59 -4.00 -10.04 3.08
N LYS A 60 -4.84 -10.11 2.04
CA LYS A 60 -4.89 -9.11 0.96
C LYS A 60 -6.06 -8.18 1.28
N ILE A 61 -5.76 -6.91 1.57
CA ILE A 61 -6.79 -5.87 1.72
C ILE A 61 -6.70 -4.95 0.50
N GLU A 62 -7.80 -4.85 -0.24
CA GLU A 62 -7.93 -4.01 -1.42
C GLU A 62 -8.85 -2.82 -1.09
N PHE A 63 -8.38 -1.61 -1.39
CA PHE A 63 -9.20 -0.40 -1.34
C PHE A 63 -9.25 0.20 -2.75
N SER A 64 -10.45 0.27 -3.33
CA SER A 64 -10.68 0.97 -4.58
C SER A 64 -11.18 2.38 -4.29
N ILE A 65 -10.46 3.38 -4.78
CA ILE A 65 -10.90 4.77 -4.73
C ILE A 65 -11.75 5.02 -5.97
N LEU A 66 -13.07 5.03 -5.82
CA LEU A 66 -13.99 5.52 -6.86
C LEU A 66 -13.90 7.06 -6.89
N LEU A 67 -13.36 7.58 -7.98
CA LEU A 67 -13.40 9.01 -8.35
C LEU A 67 -14.49 9.23 -9.39
#